data_AF-A0A371YIR3-F1
#
_entry.id   AF-A0A371YIR3-F1
#
_cell.length_a   1.000
_cell.length_b   1.000
_cell.length_c   1.000
_cell.angle_alpha   90.00
_cell.angle_beta   90.00
_cell.angle_gamma   90.00
#
_symmetry.space_group_name_H-M   'P 1'
#
loop_
_entity.id
_entity.type
_entity.pdbx_description
1 polymer ?
#
loop_
_entity_poly.entity_id
_entity_poly.type
_entity_poly.pdbx_seq_one_letter_code
_entity_poly.pdbx_strand_id
1 'polypeptide(L)'
;MTAQPLSNELLDELTGFDQSSLLSEFKQRKYLLECDKAIRTDAAEGYMCKAIVYSLSNNFDKMSENFQIALRLAPGDKLIRGNFIISLANYGRFNEVKEQLDAYEDIVNGSQLHAFSRLAVSILDLETLHIINNEYASQIENAIQEVNLNINDVFKYLHLFNDLMQLKKVRFGVVPSISWVVRDGEIFIYYDFVGSAIEAVSIMDEFHQLVASKCLKRASRKLSLILLPLGNS
;
A
#
# COMPACT_ATOMS: atom_id res chain seq x y z
N MET A 1 18.74 28.28 -20.64
CA MET A 1 18.26 27.27 -19.68
C MET A 1 16.92 27.76 -19.15
N THR A 2 15.83 27.14 -19.57
CA THR A 2 14.50 27.40 -18.99
C THR A 2 14.51 26.82 -17.58
N ALA A 3 14.22 27.63 -16.57
CA ALA A 3 14.04 27.15 -15.20
C ALA A 3 13.01 26.00 -15.21
N GLN A 4 13.31 24.90 -14.51
CA GLN A 4 12.32 23.84 -14.32
C GLN A 4 11.13 24.40 -13.53
N PRO A 5 9.90 23.95 -13.81
CA PRO A 5 8.75 24.26 -12.95
C PRO A 5 9.06 23.89 -11.51
N LEU A 6 8.72 24.78 -10.55
CA LEU A 6 8.94 24.57 -9.11
C LEU A 6 8.38 23.23 -8.60
N SER A 7 7.33 22.75 -9.25
CA SER A 7 6.67 21.47 -8.97
C SER A 7 7.52 20.26 -9.34
N ASN A 8 8.31 20.31 -10.43
CA ASN A 8 9.18 19.21 -10.85
C ASN A 8 10.33 18.98 -9.85
N GLU A 9 11.00 20.03 -9.39
CA GLU A 9 12.07 19.91 -8.39
C GLU A 9 11.54 19.35 -7.07
N LEU A 10 10.36 19.81 -6.66
CA LEU A 10 9.68 19.33 -5.46
C LEU A 10 9.27 17.86 -5.61
N LEU A 11 8.75 17.46 -6.77
CA LEU A 11 8.37 16.08 -7.05
C LEU A 11 9.58 15.15 -7.04
N ASP A 12 10.69 15.55 -7.64
CA ASP A 12 11.94 14.78 -7.62
C ASP A 12 12.43 14.56 -6.18
N GLU A 13 12.39 15.61 -5.34
CA GLU A 13 12.77 15.49 -3.92
C GLU A 13 11.81 14.56 -3.16
N LEU A 14 10.50 14.66 -3.41
CA LEU A 14 9.47 13.85 -2.74
C LEU A 14 9.48 12.38 -3.17
N THR A 15 9.76 12.11 -4.43
CA THR A 15 9.86 10.73 -4.96
C THR A 15 11.16 10.04 -4.54
N GLY A 16 12.19 10.81 -4.17
CA GLY A 16 13.43 10.31 -3.57
C GLY A 16 13.29 9.79 -2.15
N PHE A 17 12.14 10.01 -1.48
CA PHE A 17 11.88 9.43 -0.16
C PHE A 17 11.56 7.94 -0.28
N ASP A 18 12.23 7.15 0.55
CA ASP A 18 11.79 5.79 0.83
C ASP A 18 10.38 5.85 1.45
N GLN A 19 9.38 5.20 0.82
CA GLN A 19 8.01 5.22 1.34
C GLN A 19 7.88 4.41 2.65
N SER A 20 8.91 3.66 3.04
CA SER A 20 9.00 3.06 4.37
C SER A 20 9.25 4.11 5.47
N SER A 21 9.77 5.28 5.10
CA SER A 21 10.14 6.34 6.03
C SER A 21 9.01 7.33 6.31
N LEU A 22 9.00 7.88 7.53
CA LEU A 22 8.13 8.99 7.91
C LEU A 22 8.88 10.32 7.79
N LEU A 23 8.21 11.33 7.25
CA LEU A 23 8.69 12.69 7.34
C LEU A 23 8.68 13.15 8.80
N SER A 24 9.80 13.74 9.24
CA SER A 24 9.79 14.51 10.49
C SER A 24 8.86 15.71 10.35
N GLU A 25 8.29 16.18 11.46
CA GLU A 25 7.39 17.33 11.48
C GLU A 25 8.03 18.58 10.82
N PHE A 26 9.33 18.78 11.02
CA PHE A 26 10.08 19.87 10.39
C PHE A 26 10.11 19.73 8.87
N LYS A 27 10.43 18.54 8.34
CA LYS A 27 10.44 18.28 6.90
C LYS A 27 9.04 18.40 6.31
N GLN A 28 8.04 17.84 6.97
CA GLN A 28 6.64 17.96 6.57
C GLN A 28 6.23 19.42 6.41
N ARG A 29 6.46 20.27 7.43
CA ARG A 29 6.14 21.70 7.39
C ARG A 29 6.85 22.41 6.24
N LYS A 30 8.15 22.13 6.04
CA LYS A 30 8.92 22.67 4.90
C LYS A 30 8.25 22.32 3.58
N TYR A 31 7.97 21.04 3.32
CA TYR A 31 7.40 20.62 2.03
C TYR A 31 5.99 21.14 1.81
N LEU A 32 5.16 21.22 2.85
CA LEU A 32 3.82 21.80 2.73
C LEU A 32 3.88 23.28 2.28
N LEU A 33 4.85 24.06 2.78
CA LEU A 33 5.05 25.44 2.33
C LEU A 33 5.49 25.52 0.86
N GLU A 34 6.36 24.61 0.41
CA GLU A 34 6.75 24.55 -1.00
C GLU A 34 5.58 24.10 -1.90
N CYS A 35 4.74 23.17 -1.43
CA CYS A 35 3.51 22.79 -2.14
C CYS A 35 2.57 24.00 -2.29
N ASP A 36 2.39 24.81 -1.24
CA ASP A 36 1.54 26.00 -1.30
C ASP A 36 2.06 27.06 -2.29
N LYS A 37 3.37 27.09 -2.56
CA LYS A 37 3.93 27.90 -3.65
C LYS A 37 3.68 27.26 -5.01
N ALA A 38 3.91 25.96 -5.14
CA ALA A 38 3.68 25.20 -6.37
C ALA A 38 2.22 25.30 -6.83
N ILE A 39 1.26 25.25 -5.90
CA ILE A 39 -0.19 25.41 -6.20
C ILE A 39 -0.49 26.73 -6.92
N ARG A 40 0.30 27.79 -6.70
CA ARG A 40 0.10 29.10 -7.35
C ARG A 40 0.58 29.12 -8.80
N THR A 41 1.46 28.20 -9.18
CA THR A 41 2.03 28.10 -10.53
C THR A 41 1.41 26.96 -11.33
N ASP A 42 1.21 25.81 -10.69
CA ASP A 42 0.49 24.65 -11.22
C ASP A 42 -0.33 24.03 -10.08
N ALA A 43 -1.64 24.28 -10.10
CA ALA A 43 -2.52 23.83 -9.03
C ALA A 43 -2.62 22.30 -8.97
N ALA A 44 -2.74 21.61 -10.11
CA ALA A 44 -2.94 20.17 -10.13
C ALA A 44 -1.69 19.45 -9.58
N GLU A 45 -0.51 19.83 -10.06
CA GLU A 45 0.75 19.24 -9.61
C GLU A 45 1.08 19.65 -8.17
N GLY A 46 0.81 20.90 -7.78
CA GLY A 46 1.00 21.36 -6.41
C GLY A 46 0.14 20.59 -5.39
N TYR A 47 -1.12 20.30 -5.72
CA TYR A 47 -1.98 19.45 -4.89
C TYR A 47 -1.52 17.99 -4.87
N MET A 48 -1.00 17.45 -5.98
CA MET A 48 -0.39 16.13 -6.00
C MET A 48 0.81 16.05 -5.05
N CYS A 49 1.76 17.00 -5.12
CA CYS A 49 2.91 17.05 -4.22
C CYS A 49 2.46 17.15 -2.75
N LYS A 50 1.43 17.97 -2.48
CA LYS A 50 0.86 18.10 -1.13
C LYS A 50 0.27 16.78 -0.62
N ALA A 51 -0.38 16.01 -1.50
CA ALA A 51 -0.89 14.69 -1.19
C ALA A 51 0.23 13.69 -0.88
N ILE A 52 1.32 13.70 -1.65
CA ILE A 52 2.51 12.87 -1.40
C ILE A 52 3.13 13.19 -0.02
N VAL A 53 3.25 14.48 0.33
CA VAL A 53 3.72 14.90 1.66
C VAL A 53 2.84 14.34 2.77
N TYR A 54 1.51 14.39 2.61
CA TYR A 54 0.59 13.79 3.58
C TYR A 54 0.71 12.26 3.65
N SER A 55 0.91 11.59 2.51
CA SER A 55 1.19 10.15 2.44
C SER A 55 2.44 9.78 3.25
N LEU A 56 3.54 10.52 3.04
CA LEU A 56 4.81 10.34 3.75
C LEU A 56 4.76 10.74 5.23
N SER A 57 3.72 11.47 5.64
CA SER A 57 3.48 11.88 7.03
C SER A 57 2.40 11.05 7.72
N ASN A 58 2.07 9.90 7.15
CA ASN A 58 1.01 9.01 7.60
C ASN A 58 -0.38 9.65 7.78
N ASN A 59 -0.76 10.63 6.96
CA ASN A 59 -2.05 11.31 7.02
C ASN A 59 -2.95 10.94 5.83
N PHE A 60 -3.63 9.80 5.94
CA PHE A 60 -4.49 9.25 4.88
C PHE A 60 -5.58 10.23 4.42
N ASP A 61 -6.31 10.82 5.37
CA ASP A 61 -7.50 11.62 5.08
C ASP A 61 -7.12 12.84 4.23
N LYS A 62 -6.04 13.55 4.61
CA LYS A 62 -5.54 14.69 3.84
C LYS A 62 -4.86 14.26 2.53
N MET A 63 -4.17 13.13 2.51
CA MET A 63 -3.59 12.57 1.28
C MET A 63 -4.69 12.35 0.24
N SER A 64 -5.75 11.64 0.61
CA SER A 64 -6.87 11.34 -0.30
C SER A 64 -7.57 12.61 -0.78
N GLU A 65 -7.87 13.55 0.12
CA GLU A 65 -8.48 14.84 -0.23
C GLU A 65 -7.65 15.60 -1.29
N ASN A 66 -6.33 15.69 -1.11
CA ASN A 66 -5.47 16.45 -2.02
C ASN A 66 -5.28 15.75 -3.38
N PHE A 67 -5.19 14.42 -3.43
CA PHE A 67 -5.22 13.70 -4.71
C PHE A 67 -6.55 13.86 -5.45
N GLN A 68 -7.68 13.83 -4.75
CA GLN A 68 -8.99 14.07 -5.35
C GLN A 68 -9.13 15.49 -5.89
N ILE A 69 -8.55 16.50 -5.22
CA ILE A 69 -8.46 17.86 -5.76
C ILE A 69 -7.60 17.87 -7.03
N ALA A 70 -6.41 17.28 -6.99
CA ALA A 70 -5.49 17.22 -8.13
C ALA A 70 -6.14 16.54 -9.36
N LEU A 71 -6.81 15.41 -9.17
CA LEU A 71 -7.54 14.70 -10.23
C LEU A 71 -8.77 15.46 -10.73
N ARG A 72 -9.44 16.28 -9.91
CA ARG A 72 -10.52 17.15 -10.41
C ARG A 72 -9.97 18.25 -11.32
N LEU A 73 -8.78 18.76 -11.04
CA LEU A 73 -8.11 19.79 -11.84
C LEU A 73 -7.52 19.21 -13.14
N ALA A 74 -6.99 17.98 -13.09
CA ALA A 74 -6.42 17.28 -14.25
C ALA A 74 -6.86 15.80 -14.31
N PRO A 75 -8.10 15.50 -14.75
CA PRO A 75 -8.69 14.14 -14.68
C PRO A 75 -7.96 13.05 -15.47
N GLY A 76 -7.30 13.45 -16.55
CA GLY A 76 -6.55 12.55 -17.45
C GLY A 76 -5.06 12.42 -17.12
N ASP A 77 -4.59 13.05 -16.05
CA ASP A 77 -3.17 13.04 -15.71
C ASP A 77 -2.75 11.66 -15.14
N LYS A 78 -1.93 10.94 -15.92
CA LYS A 78 -1.44 9.60 -15.57
C LYS A 78 -0.52 9.61 -14.35
N LEU A 79 0.24 10.68 -14.14
CA LEU A 79 1.21 10.81 -13.05
C LEU A 79 0.51 11.02 -11.72
N ILE A 80 -0.48 11.93 -11.67
CA ILE A 80 -1.31 12.18 -10.48
C ILE A 80 -2.03 10.89 -10.08
N ARG A 81 -2.67 10.23 -11.05
CA ARG A 81 -3.40 8.98 -10.80
C ARG A 81 -2.47 7.85 -10.34
N GLY A 82 -1.31 7.68 -10.98
CA GLY A 82 -0.32 6.68 -10.59
C GLY A 82 0.15 6.87 -9.14
N ASN A 83 0.49 8.09 -8.74
CA ASN A 83 0.86 8.41 -7.36
C ASN A 83 -0.28 8.18 -6.35
N PHE A 84 -1.52 8.47 -6.76
CA PHE A 84 -2.69 8.21 -5.92
C PHE A 84 -2.89 6.70 -5.71
N ILE A 85 -2.87 5.91 -6.79
CA ILE A 85 -2.99 4.45 -6.76
C ILE A 85 -1.92 3.83 -5.85
N ILE A 86 -0.66 4.25 -5.99
CA ILE A 86 0.44 3.76 -5.14
C ILE A 86 0.19 4.12 -3.67
N SER A 87 -0.25 5.35 -3.40
CA SER A 87 -0.55 5.79 -2.04
C SER A 87 -1.71 5.00 -1.44
N LEU A 88 -2.79 4.77 -2.20
CA LEU A 88 -3.91 3.92 -1.77
C LEU A 88 -3.45 2.49 -1.45
N ALA A 89 -2.60 1.90 -2.29
CA ALA A 89 -2.02 0.58 -2.07
C ALA A 89 -1.13 0.54 -0.81
N ASN A 90 -0.37 1.62 -0.54
CA ASN A 90 0.40 1.77 0.71
C ASN A 90 -0.52 1.76 1.94
N TYR A 91 -1.75 2.25 1.85
CA TYR A 91 -2.72 2.25 2.94
C TYR A 91 -3.65 1.03 2.99
N GLY A 92 -3.38 0.01 2.16
CA GLY A 92 -4.25 -1.16 2.06
C GLY A 92 -5.65 -0.86 1.52
N ARG A 93 -5.85 0.27 0.84
CA ARG A 93 -7.15 0.69 0.29
C ARG A 93 -7.40 0.02 -1.06
N PHE A 94 -7.35 -1.31 -1.04
CA PHE A 94 -7.33 -2.17 -2.21
C PHE A 94 -8.58 -2.05 -3.09
N ASN A 95 -9.76 -1.85 -2.48
CA ASN A 95 -10.98 -1.58 -3.23
C ASN A 95 -10.90 -0.24 -4.00
N GLU A 96 -10.38 0.82 -3.35
CA GLU A 96 -10.18 2.12 -4.03
C GLU A 96 -9.09 2.03 -5.11
N VAL A 97 -8.03 1.24 -4.89
CA VAL A 97 -7.04 0.93 -5.94
C VAL A 97 -7.73 0.32 -7.16
N LYS A 98 -8.58 -0.69 -6.94
CA LYS A 98 -9.33 -1.35 -8.02
C LYS A 98 -10.23 -0.36 -8.76
N GLU A 99 -10.99 0.47 -8.05
CA GLU A 99 -11.82 1.52 -8.66
C GLU A 99 -11.00 2.49 -9.53
N GLN A 100 -9.81 2.91 -9.06
CA GLN A 100 -8.94 3.80 -9.82
C GLN A 100 -8.34 3.14 -11.06
N LEU A 101 -8.09 1.82 -11.02
CA LEU A 101 -7.57 1.04 -12.14
C LEU A 101 -8.66 0.70 -13.15
N ASP A 102 -9.85 0.29 -12.72
CA ASP A 102 -10.99 0.00 -13.60
C ASP A 102 -11.41 1.25 -14.41
N ALA A 103 -11.19 2.43 -13.84
CA ALA A 103 -11.41 3.71 -14.53
C ALA A 103 -10.36 4.04 -15.61
N TYR A 104 -9.37 3.17 -15.85
CA TYR A 104 -8.25 3.44 -16.77
C TYR A 104 -7.78 2.17 -17.51
N GLU A 105 -8.07 2.06 -18.80
CA GLU A 105 -7.82 0.86 -19.63
C GLU A 105 -6.34 0.53 -19.88
N ASP A 106 -5.41 1.39 -19.48
CA ASP A 106 -3.99 1.34 -19.84
C ASP A 106 -3.11 1.04 -18.61
N ILE A 107 -3.33 -0.14 -18.01
CA ILE A 107 -2.73 -0.64 -16.74
C ILE A 107 -1.21 -0.90 -16.88
N VAL A 108 -0.67 -0.87 -18.10
CA VAL A 108 0.70 -1.32 -18.39
C VAL A 108 1.70 -0.17 -18.31
N ASN A 109 1.87 0.40 -17.12
CA ASN A 109 3.07 1.17 -16.78
C ASN A 109 3.67 0.67 -15.46
N GLY A 110 5.01 0.71 -15.36
CA GLY A 110 5.74 -0.06 -14.34
C GLY A 110 5.39 0.29 -12.89
N SER A 111 5.04 1.54 -12.59
CA SER A 111 4.69 1.96 -11.23
C SER A 111 3.29 1.51 -10.80
N GLN A 112 2.32 1.46 -11.71
CA GLN A 112 0.98 0.92 -11.45
C GLN A 112 0.99 -0.61 -11.34
N LEU A 113 1.88 -1.29 -12.09
CA LEU A 113 2.06 -2.75 -12.01
C LEU A 113 2.41 -3.22 -10.59
N HIS A 114 3.22 -2.44 -9.85
CA HIS A 114 3.54 -2.73 -8.46
C HIS A 114 2.32 -2.59 -7.54
N ALA A 115 1.52 -1.53 -7.71
CA ALA A 115 0.29 -1.36 -6.94
C ALA A 115 -0.74 -2.44 -7.27
N PHE A 116 -0.84 -2.84 -8.54
CA PHE A 116 -1.73 -3.89 -9.01
C PHE A 116 -1.30 -5.27 -8.50
N SER A 117 0.00 -5.57 -8.52
CA SER A 117 0.57 -6.76 -7.87
C SER A 117 0.21 -6.79 -6.38
N ARG A 118 0.33 -5.67 -5.67
CA ARG A 118 0.00 -5.60 -4.24
C ARG A 118 -1.48 -5.84 -3.97
N LEU A 119 -2.35 -5.21 -4.76
CA LEU A 119 -3.78 -5.49 -4.74
C LEU A 119 -3.99 -7.00 -4.88
N ALA A 120 -3.50 -7.58 -5.97
CA ALA A 120 -3.74 -8.98 -6.30
C ALA A 120 -3.19 -9.95 -5.24
N VAL A 121 -2.01 -9.71 -4.66
CA VAL A 121 -1.51 -10.53 -3.53
C VAL A 121 -2.34 -10.35 -2.27
N SER A 122 -2.68 -9.11 -1.92
CA SER A 122 -3.37 -8.80 -0.67
C SER A 122 -4.77 -9.41 -0.59
N ILE A 123 -5.48 -9.44 -1.73
CA ILE A 123 -6.81 -10.05 -1.83
C ILE A 123 -6.75 -11.48 -2.38
N LEU A 124 -5.55 -12.04 -2.56
CA LEU A 124 -5.34 -13.36 -3.16
C LEU A 124 -6.12 -13.57 -4.47
N ASP A 125 -6.07 -12.57 -5.36
CA ASP A 125 -6.60 -12.66 -6.71
C ASP A 125 -5.59 -13.40 -7.60
N LEU A 126 -5.62 -14.72 -7.54
CA LEU A 126 -4.70 -15.58 -8.29
C LEU A 126 -4.86 -15.42 -9.80
N GLU A 127 -6.07 -15.19 -10.31
CA GLU A 127 -6.31 -15.00 -11.74
C GLU A 127 -5.52 -13.78 -12.24
N THR A 128 -5.68 -12.65 -11.55
CA THR A 128 -4.91 -11.43 -11.83
C THR A 128 -3.41 -11.64 -11.63
N LEU A 129 -3.00 -12.39 -10.59
CA LEU A 129 -1.58 -12.70 -10.38
C LEU A 129 -1.01 -13.57 -11.51
N HIS A 130 -1.77 -14.51 -12.09
CA HIS A 130 -1.29 -15.29 -13.23
C HIS A 130 -1.03 -14.43 -14.46
N ILE A 131 -1.80 -13.37 -14.65
CA ILE A 131 -1.60 -12.40 -15.74
C ILE A 131 -0.32 -11.58 -15.51
N ILE A 132 -0.08 -11.12 -14.28
CA ILE A 132 1.03 -10.20 -13.97
C ILE A 132 2.35 -10.95 -13.72
N ASN A 133 2.28 -12.07 -12.99
CA ASN A 133 3.41 -12.86 -12.54
C ASN A 133 3.00 -14.32 -12.27
N ASN A 134 2.85 -15.10 -13.35
CA ASN A 134 2.45 -16.50 -13.32
C ASN A 134 3.30 -17.40 -12.41
N GLU A 135 4.62 -17.17 -12.38
CA GLU A 135 5.52 -17.95 -11.54
C GLU A 135 5.20 -17.74 -10.06
N TYR A 136 5.04 -16.48 -9.65
CA TYR A 136 4.73 -16.15 -8.27
C TYR A 136 3.32 -16.58 -7.86
N ALA A 137 2.33 -16.47 -8.75
CA ALA A 137 0.99 -17.03 -8.51
C ALA A 137 1.06 -18.54 -8.22
N SER A 138 1.79 -19.28 -9.06
CA SER A 138 2.00 -20.73 -8.90
C SER A 138 2.74 -21.07 -7.59
N GLN A 139 3.70 -20.24 -7.17
CA GLN A 139 4.39 -20.41 -5.88
C GLN A 139 3.41 -20.28 -4.69
N ILE A 140 2.48 -19.32 -4.73
CA ILE A 140 1.45 -19.14 -3.71
C ILE A 140 0.52 -20.38 -3.66
N GLU A 141 0.05 -20.83 -4.82
CA GLU A 141 -0.80 -22.03 -4.90
C GLU A 141 -0.10 -23.26 -4.34
N ASN A 142 1.15 -23.50 -4.73
CA ASN A 142 1.95 -24.61 -4.24
C ASN A 142 2.15 -24.53 -2.73
N ALA A 143 2.45 -23.35 -2.18
CA ALA A 143 2.61 -23.16 -0.74
C ALA A 143 1.30 -23.49 0.02
N ILE A 144 0.14 -23.03 -0.47
CA ILE A 144 -1.18 -23.32 0.11
C ILE A 144 -1.49 -24.82 0.07
N GLN A 145 -1.18 -25.48 -1.04
CA GLN A 145 -1.39 -26.92 -1.22
C GLN A 145 -0.46 -27.74 -0.31
N GLU A 146 0.81 -27.38 -0.19
CA GLU A 146 1.81 -28.08 0.62
C GLU A 146 1.38 -28.22 2.09
N VAL A 147 0.75 -27.17 2.64
CA VAL A 147 0.25 -27.17 4.02
C VAL A 147 -1.21 -27.63 4.17
N ASN A 148 -1.82 -28.13 3.09
CA ASN A 148 -3.21 -28.62 3.03
C ASN A 148 -4.25 -27.58 3.50
N LEU A 149 -4.06 -26.32 3.12
CA LEU A 149 -5.01 -25.24 3.38
C LEU A 149 -6.02 -25.11 2.24
N ASN A 150 -7.25 -24.74 2.61
CA ASN A 150 -8.27 -24.37 1.63
C ASN A 150 -8.03 -22.91 1.21
N ILE A 151 -7.96 -22.63 -0.08
CA ILE A 151 -7.72 -21.29 -0.60
C ILE A 151 -8.74 -20.25 -0.12
N ASN A 152 -10.02 -20.63 0.05
CA ASN A 152 -11.04 -19.72 0.55
C ASN A 152 -10.83 -19.35 2.02
N ASP A 153 -10.25 -20.25 2.82
CA ASP A 153 -9.92 -19.95 4.22
C ASP A 153 -8.72 -18.99 4.29
N VAL A 154 -7.73 -19.17 3.40
CA VAL A 154 -6.59 -18.25 3.24
C VAL A 154 -7.08 -16.87 2.81
N PHE A 155 -7.94 -16.80 1.78
CA PHE A 155 -8.57 -15.56 1.32
C PHE A 155 -9.28 -14.82 2.47
N LYS A 156 -10.15 -15.50 3.21
CA LYS A 156 -10.87 -14.91 4.35
C LYS A 156 -9.92 -14.42 5.44
N TYR A 157 -8.83 -15.15 5.68
CA TYR A 157 -7.83 -14.80 6.68
C TYR A 157 -7.05 -13.52 6.31
N LEU A 158 -6.62 -13.41 5.05
CA LEU A 158 -5.95 -12.22 4.54
C LEU A 158 -6.89 -11.02 4.48
N HIS A 159 -8.13 -11.21 4.03
CA HIS A 159 -9.14 -10.15 4.00
C HIS A 159 -9.41 -9.60 5.40
N LEU A 160 -9.56 -10.48 6.40
CA LEU A 160 -9.76 -10.07 7.79
C LEU A 160 -8.58 -9.25 8.33
N PHE A 161 -7.36 -9.61 7.96
CA PHE A 161 -6.17 -8.83 8.32
C PHE A 161 -6.17 -7.47 7.64
N ASN A 162 -6.41 -7.40 6.34
CA ASN A 162 -6.44 -6.15 5.58
C ASN A 162 -7.53 -5.19 6.09
N ASP A 163 -8.72 -5.69 6.42
CA ASP A 163 -9.80 -4.90 7.02
C ASP A 163 -9.36 -4.26 8.34
N LEU A 164 -8.67 -5.04 9.19
CA LEU A 164 -8.12 -4.52 10.45
C LEU A 164 -7.07 -3.44 10.19
N MET A 165 -6.13 -3.68 9.27
CA MET A 165 -5.09 -2.71 8.93
C MET A 165 -5.68 -1.40 8.41
N GLN A 166 -6.72 -1.49 7.57
CA GLN A 166 -7.46 -0.33 7.09
C GLN A 166 -8.17 0.41 8.24
N LEU A 167 -8.84 -0.31 9.14
CA LEU A 167 -9.51 0.27 10.32
C LEU A 167 -8.52 1.01 11.21
N LYS A 168 -7.32 0.45 11.38
CA LYS A 168 -6.22 1.04 12.16
C LYS A 168 -5.48 2.16 11.42
N LYS A 169 -5.86 2.46 10.18
CA LYS A 169 -5.21 3.45 9.31
C LYS A 169 -3.70 3.22 9.18
N VAL A 170 -3.28 1.95 9.14
CA VAL A 170 -1.88 1.58 9.07
C VAL A 170 -1.39 1.69 7.63
N ARG A 171 -0.20 2.27 7.46
CA ARG A 171 0.50 2.34 6.19
C ARG A 171 1.52 1.21 6.10
N PHE A 172 1.45 0.40 5.06
CA PHE A 172 2.47 -0.57 4.68
C PHE A 172 3.70 0.13 4.09
N GLY A 173 4.88 -0.47 4.24
CA GLY A 173 6.12 -0.02 3.61
C GLY A 173 6.14 -0.21 2.09
N VAL A 174 7.28 0.18 1.47
CA VAL A 174 7.58 -0.21 0.08
C VAL A 174 7.92 -1.70 0.07
N VAL A 175 7.35 -2.41 -0.90
CA VAL A 175 7.61 -3.82 -1.25
C VAL A 175 6.73 -4.82 -0.51
N PRO A 176 5.99 -5.70 -1.22
CA PRO A 176 5.55 -6.95 -0.64
C PRO A 176 6.78 -7.85 -0.52
N SER A 177 7.42 -7.85 0.64
CA SER A 177 8.14 -9.03 1.12
C SER A 177 7.15 -10.09 1.61
N ILE A 178 5.96 -10.19 0.97
CA ILE A 178 5.02 -11.29 1.16
C ILE A 178 5.68 -12.53 0.55
N SER A 179 6.70 -13.01 1.23
CA SER A 179 7.40 -14.23 0.88
C SER A 179 6.53 -15.32 1.44
N TRP A 180 5.80 -16.04 0.59
CA TRP A 180 5.05 -17.22 1.00
C TRP A 180 6.06 -18.33 1.26
N VAL A 181 6.63 -18.33 2.46
CA VAL A 181 7.66 -19.28 2.84
C VAL A 181 7.01 -20.42 3.60
N VAL A 182 7.14 -21.64 3.10
CA VAL A 182 6.76 -22.84 3.86
C VAL A 182 7.94 -23.27 4.73
N ARG A 183 7.73 -23.31 6.05
CA ARG A 183 8.68 -23.85 7.04
C ARG A 183 7.92 -24.65 8.07
N ASP A 184 8.41 -25.86 8.35
CA ASP A 184 7.83 -26.76 9.36
C ASP A 184 6.31 -27.01 9.16
N GLY A 185 5.86 -26.98 7.90
CA GLY A 185 4.47 -27.18 7.52
C GLY A 185 3.56 -25.99 7.86
N GLU A 186 4.11 -24.77 7.95
CA GLU A 186 3.40 -23.50 8.07
C GLU A 186 3.86 -22.53 6.98
N ILE A 187 2.93 -21.71 6.48
CA ILE A 187 3.19 -20.58 5.60
C ILE A 187 3.42 -19.35 6.46
N PHE A 188 4.51 -18.65 6.21
CA PHE A 188 4.76 -17.33 6.77
C PHE A 188 4.51 -16.27 5.70
N ILE A 189 3.88 -15.16 6.08
CA ILE A 189 3.71 -13.97 5.24
C ILE A 189 4.18 -12.76 6.03
N TYR A 190 5.12 -12.01 5.48
CA TYR A 190 5.67 -10.82 6.11
C TYR A 190 5.04 -9.55 5.53
N TYR A 191 4.71 -8.62 6.42
CA TYR A 191 4.22 -7.28 6.11
C TYR A 191 5.13 -6.27 6.78
N ASP A 192 5.83 -5.49 5.98
CA ASP A 192 6.52 -4.30 6.47
C ASP A 192 5.49 -3.17 6.65
N PHE A 193 5.46 -2.52 7.82
CA PHE A 193 4.53 -1.43 8.09
C PHE A 193 5.17 -0.27 8.83
N VAL A 194 4.63 0.91 8.62
CA VAL A 194 5.15 2.15 9.18
C VAL A 194 4.51 2.38 10.55
N GLY A 195 5.26 2.08 11.61
CA GLY A 195 4.82 2.21 13.00
C GLY A 195 5.83 1.60 13.98
N SER A 196 5.39 1.41 15.22
CA SER A 196 6.22 0.90 16.33
C SER A 196 5.97 -0.58 16.61
N ALA A 197 6.93 -1.24 17.29
CA ALA A 197 6.75 -2.62 17.76
C ALA A 197 5.55 -2.77 18.71
N ILE A 198 5.25 -1.74 19.52
CA ILE A 198 4.09 -1.74 20.42
C ILE A 198 2.79 -1.77 19.63
N GLU A 199 2.69 -0.94 18.57
CA GLU A 199 1.53 -0.96 17.67
C GLU A 199 1.42 -2.30 16.95
N ALA A 200 2.53 -2.89 16.50
CA ALA A 200 2.55 -4.19 15.85
C ALA A 200 1.93 -5.28 16.74
N VAL A 201 2.39 -5.36 18.00
CA VAL A 201 1.85 -6.32 19.00
C VAL A 201 0.37 -6.09 19.22
N SER A 202 -0.04 -4.84 19.43
CA SER A 202 -1.46 -4.50 19.64
C SER A 202 -2.34 -4.90 18.46
N ILE A 203 -1.87 -4.69 17.22
CA ILE A 203 -2.61 -5.06 16.00
C ILE A 203 -2.72 -6.58 15.89
N MET A 204 -1.62 -7.30 16.12
CA MET A 204 -1.60 -8.76 16.01
C MET A 204 -2.45 -9.43 17.10
N ASP A 205 -2.50 -8.89 18.32
CA ASP A 205 -3.38 -9.36 19.38
C ASP A 205 -4.86 -9.23 19.00
N GLU A 206 -5.25 -8.07 18.45
CA GLU A 206 -6.62 -7.85 17.96
C GLU A 206 -6.95 -8.75 16.77
N PHE A 207 -6.01 -8.93 15.85
CA PHE A 207 -6.16 -9.86 14.74
C PHE A 207 -6.41 -11.30 15.20
N HIS A 208 -5.65 -11.80 16.19
CA HIS A 208 -5.86 -13.13 16.75
C HIS A 208 -7.25 -13.28 17.40
N GLN A 209 -7.75 -12.25 18.07
CA GLN A 209 -9.12 -12.25 18.61
C GLN A 209 -10.16 -12.31 17.49
N LEU A 210 -9.98 -11.53 16.41
CA LEU A 210 -10.86 -11.55 15.24
C LEU A 210 -10.86 -12.92 14.58
N VAL A 211 -9.70 -13.53 14.36
CA VAL A 211 -9.53 -14.89 13.79
C VAL A 211 -10.30 -15.92 14.60
N ALA A 212 -10.20 -15.85 15.94
CA ALA A 212 -10.94 -16.74 16.83
C ALA A 212 -12.47 -16.55 16.70
N SER A 213 -12.93 -15.29 16.61
CA SER A 213 -14.35 -14.96 16.48
C SER A 213 -14.96 -15.36 15.13
N LYS A 214 -14.16 -15.37 14.06
CA LYS A 214 -14.59 -15.73 12.69
C LYS A 214 -14.38 -17.21 12.36
N CYS A 215 -14.01 -18.03 13.34
CA CYS A 215 -13.77 -19.47 13.19
C CYS A 215 -12.64 -19.82 12.19
N LEU A 216 -11.64 -18.95 12.00
CA LEU A 216 -10.52 -19.16 11.07
C LEU A 216 -9.30 -19.86 11.71
N LYS A 217 -9.50 -20.58 12.83
CA LYS A 217 -8.44 -21.25 13.59
C LYS A 217 -7.66 -22.30 12.81
N ARG A 218 -8.25 -22.89 11.77
CA ARG A 218 -7.55 -23.85 10.90
C ARG A 218 -6.50 -23.15 10.06
N ALA A 219 -6.87 -22.04 9.41
CA ALA A 219 -5.94 -21.20 8.66
C ALA A 219 -4.83 -20.69 9.58
N SER A 220 -5.17 -20.14 10.74
CA SER A 220 -4.20 -19.55 11.68
C SER A 220 -3.18 -20.50 12.29
N ARG A 221 -3.37 -21.83 12.16
CA ARG A 221 -2.39 -22.84 12.59
C ARG A 221 -1.34 -23.17 11.53
N LYS A 222 -1.57 -22.71 10.31
CA LYS A 222 -0.81 -23.05 9.10
C LYS A 222 -0.43 -21.82 8.30
N LEU A 223 -0.91 -20.65 8.68
CA LEU A 223 -0.70 -19.38 8.02
C LEU A 223 -0.44 -18.31 9.08
N SER A 224 0.80 -17.89 9.17
CA SER A 224 1.32 -16.94 10.14
C SER A 224 1.61 -15.61 9.45
N LEU A 225 0.91 -14.55 9.86
CA LEU A 225 1.22 -13.18 9.41
C LEU A 225 2.21 -12.57 10.39
N ILE A 226 3.27 -11.98 9.86
CA ILE A 226 4.32 -11.31 10.63
C ILE A 226 4.32 -9.85 10.23
N LEU A 227 4.06 -8.98 11.19
CA LEU A 227 4.02 -7.54 10.99
C LEU A 227 5.33 -6.91 11.50
N LEU A 228 6.16 -6.44 10.57
CA LEU A 228 7.49 -5.90 10.82
C LEU A 228 7.45 -4.36 10.86
N PRO A 229 7.70 -3.72 12.02
CA PRO A 229 7.69 -2.27 12.11
C PRO A 229 8.91 -1.64 11.42
N LEU A 230 8.63 -0.71 10.51
CA LEU A 230 9.53 0.22 9.86
C LEU A 230 9.55 1.51 10.69
N GLY A 231 10.17 1.44 11.86
CA GLY A 231 10.34 2.57 12.76
C GLY A 231 11.82 2.79 13.03
N ASN A 232 12.25 4.06 13.06
CA ASN A 232 13.63 4.46 13.35
C ASN A 232 14.10 3.84 14.67
N SER A 233 15.07 2.91 14.58
CA SER A 233 16.05 2.71 15.65
C SER A 233 16.85 3.99 15.86
#